data_AF-A0A7X7IMQ4-F1
#
_entry.id   AF-A0A7X7IMQ4-F1
#
_cell.length_a   1.000
_cell.length_b   1.000
_cell.length_c   1.000
_cell.angle_alpha   90.00
_cell.angle_beta   90.00
_cell.angle_gamma   90.00
#
_symmetry.space_group_name_H-M   'P 1'
#
loop_
_entity.id
_entity.type
_entity.pdbx_description
1 polymer ?
#
loop_
_entity_poly.entity_id
_entity_poly.type
_entity_poly.pdbx_seq_one_letter_code
_entity_poly.pdbx_strand_id
1 'polypeptide(L)'
;WAPAELPQPAMPLIDLTGKGGAAPVEMVAQAVKHTYPVEEDDLLFRNHRENFEYLRDNYRIRREFSSYRVRTNDPETERILKELGFQITK
;
A
#
# COMPACT_ATOMS: atom_id res chain seq x y z
N TRP A 1 -16.43 -20.51 -0.11
CA TRP A 1 -16.97 -19.42 0.72
C TRP A 1 -16.20 -18.15 0.36
N ALA A 2 -16.88 -17.07 -0.04
CA ALA A 2 -16.30 -15.74 -0.17
C ALA A 2 -17.17 -14.79 0.66
N PRO A 3 -16.58 -13.92 1.50
CA PRO A 3 -17.36 -12.98 2.29
C PRO A 3 -18.11 -12.00 1.36
N ALA A 4 -19.32 -11.60 1.77
CA ALA A 4 -20.17 -10.69 1.00
C ALA A 4 -19.51 -9.31 0.80
N GLU A 5 -18.74 -8.85 1.79
CA GLU A 5 -17.99 -7.61 1.73
C GLU A 5 -16.62 -7.79 2.39
N LEU A 6 -15.57 -7.30 1.71
CA LEU A 6 -14.24 -7.15 2.29
C LEU A 6 -14.09 -5.71 2.81
N PRO A 7 -13.51 -5.50 4.00
CA PRO A 7 -13.33 -4.16 4.51
C PRO A 7 -12.44 -3.36 3.54
N GLN A 8 -12.87 -2.16 3.13
CA GLN A 8 -12.08 -1.33 2.24
C GLN A 8 -10.85 -0.73 2.95
N PRO A 9 -9.76 -0.40 2.24
CA PRO A 9 -8.68 0.37 2.85
C PRO A 9 -9.20 1.75 3.28
N ALA A 10 -8.70 2.25 4.43
CA ALA A 10 -9.14 3.53 4.98
C ALA A 10 -8.87 4.71 4.03
N MET A 11 -7.77 4.63 3.26
CA MET A 11 -7.40 5.62 2.24
C MET A 11 -7.21 4.92 0.88
N PRO A 12 -8.30 4.66 0.13
CA PRO A 12 -8.29 3.85 -1.09
C PRO A 12 -7.72 4.58 -2.31
N LEU A 13 -7.63 5.92 -2.27
CA LEU A 13 -7.09 6.73 -3.36
C LEU A 13 -5.69 7.23 -2.98
N ILE A 14 -4.72 6.98 -3.85
CA ILE A 14 -3.35 7.48 -3.78
C ILE A 14 -3.18 8.50 -4.88
N ASP A 15 -3.09 9.78 -4.52
CA ASP A 15 -2.89 10.86 -5.49
C ASP A 15 -1.40 11.24 -5.56
N LEU A 16 -0.79 11.00 -6.72
CA LEU A 16 0.59 11.33 -7.05
C LEU A 16 0.67 12.54 -8.01
N THR A 17 -0.47 13.12 -8.40
CA THR A 17 -0.50 14.32 -9.24
C THR A 17 0.00 15.51 -8.42
N GLY A 18 1.11 16.11 -8.83
CA GLY A 18 1.80 17.15 -8.06
C GLY A 18 3.17 16.74 -7.51
N LYS A 19 3.62 15.51 -7.77
CA LYS A 19 5.01 15.07 -7.51
C LYS A 19 5.97 15.41 -8.66
N GLY A 20 5.76 16.55 -9.32
CA GLY A 20 6.59 17.00 -10.43
C GLY A 20 8.07 17.06 -10.05
N GLY A 21 8.92 16.34 -10.79
CA GLY A 21 10.36 16.26 -10.54
C GLY A 21 10.83 15.06 -9.71
N ALA A 22 9.92 14.28 -9.10
CA ALA A 22 10.28 13.00 -8.49
C ALA A 22 10.59 11.94 -9.57
N ALA A 23 11.52 11.03 -9.28
CA ALA A 23 11.79 9.91 -10.18
C ALA A 23 10.62 8.91 -10.12
N PRO A 24 10.29 8.20 -11.22
CA PRO A 24 9.21 7.21 -11.23
C PRO A 24 9.29 6.17 -10.11
N VAL A 25 10.51 5.72 -9.78
CA VAL A 25 10.75 4.77 -8.69
C VAL A 25 10.34 5.31 -7.32
N GLU A 26 10.49 6.60 -7.07
CA GLU A 26 10.12 7.24 -5.80
C GLU A 26 8.60 7.33 -5.67
N MET A 27 7.92 7.67 -6.77
CA MET A 27 6.46 7.69 -6.84
C MET A 27 5.87 6.28 -6.64
N VAL A 28 6.48 5.26 -7.26
CA VAL A 28 6.10 3.86 -7.06
C VAL A 28 6.30 3.44 -5.60
N ALA A 29 7.45 3.75 -5.01
CA ALA A 29 7.74 3.43 -3.61
C ALA A 29 6.73 4.09 -2.66
N GLN A 30 6.33 5.34 -2.94
CA GLN A 30 5.30 6.03 -2.16
C GLN A 30 3.96 5.28 -2.22
N ALA A 31 3.52 4.84 -3.40
CA ALA A 31 2.27 4.10 -3.54
C ALA A 31 2.32 2.75 -2.80
N VAL A 32 3.42 2.00 -2.90
CA VAL A 32 3.61 0.73 -2.20
C VAL A 32 3.57 0.93 -0.68
N LYS A 33 4.32 1.90 -0.15
CA LYS A 33 4.34 2.21 1.29
C LYS A 33 3.00 2.67 1.83
N HIS A 34 2.20 3.38 1.02
CA HIS A 34 0.83 3.77 1.39
C HIS A 34 -0.09 2.55 1.59
N THR A 35 0.11 1.47 0.83
CA THR A 35 -0.71 0.26 1.01
C THR A 35 -0.38 -0.50 2.28
N TYR A 36 0.91 -0.54 2.63
CA TYR A 36 1.41 -1.29 3.77
C TYR A 36 2.80 -0.78 4.19
N PRO A 37 2.88 0.07 5.23
CA PRO A 37 4.15 0.53 5.79
C PRO A 37 4.75 -0.56 6.67
N VAL A 38 5.61 -1.40 6.08
CA VAL A 38 6.23 -2.56 6.73
C VAL A 38 7.09 -2.18 7.93
N GLU A 39 7.63 -0.97 7.93
CA GLU A 39 8.46 -0.43 9.01
C GLU A 39 7.70 -0.38 10.35
N GLU A 40 6.39 -0.18 10.33
CA GLU A 40 5.57 -0.18 11.54
C GLU A 40 5.54 -1.57 12.21
N ASP A 41 5.50 -2.64 11.41
CA ASP A 41 5.52 -4.01 11.90
C ASP A 41 6.91 -4.41 12.40
N ASP A 42 7.98 -3.98 11.71
CA ASP A 42 9.36 -4.17 12.17
C ASP A 42 9.56 -3.51 13.54
N LEU A 43 9.14 -2.25 13.70
CA LEU A 43 9.23 -1.53 14.97
C LEU A 43 8.41 -2.19 16.08
N LEU A 44 7.15 -2.56 15.78
CA LEU A 44 6.28 -3.23 16.74
C LEU A 44 6.90 -4.54 17.23
N PHE A 45 7.42 -5.36 16.31
CA PHE A 45 8.02 -6.64 16.67
C PHE A 45 9.34 -6.48 17.42
N ARG A 46 10.23 -5.56 17.00
CA ARG A 46 11.51 -5.34 17.68
C ARG A 46 11.34 -4.89 19.13
N ASN A 47 10.29 -4.11 19.41
CA ASN A 47 10.01 -3.57 20.74
C ASN A 47 9.23 -4.54 21.65
N HIS A 48 8.65 -5.60 21.10
CA HIS A 48 7.77 -6.54 21.83
C HIS A 48 8.01 -8.01 21.42
N ARG A 49 9.28 -8.43 21.36
CA ARG A 49 9.66 -9.76 20.82
C ARG A 49 9.03 -10.92 21.58
N GLU A 50 8.85 -10.76 22.88
CA GLU A 50 8.20 -11.73 23.78
C GLU A 50 6.73 -11.97 23.43
N ASN A 51 6.09 -11.02 22.74
CA ASN A 51 4.68 -11.08 22.36
C ASN A 51 4.47 -11.64 20.94
N PHE A 52 5.42 -12.41 20.41
CA PHE A 52 5.38 -12.92 19.02
C PHE A 52 4.03 -13.53 18.62
N GLU A 53 3.51 -14.48 19.41
CA GLU A 53 2.23 -15.13 19.06
C GLU A 53 1.05 -14.15 19.19
N TYR A 54 1.04 -13.28 20.21
CA TYR A 54 0.00 -12.26 20.35
C TYR A 54 -0.04 -11.31 19.15
N LEU A 55 1.13 -10.87 18.66
CA LEU A 55 1.24 -9.99 17.50
C LEU A 55 0.76 -10.66 16.21
N ARG A 56 0.92 -11.98 16.08
CA ARG A 56 0.42 -12.76 14.94
C ARG A 56 -1.08 -13.01 15.03
N ASP A 57 -1.58 -13.34 16.22
CA ASP A 57 -3.00 -13.57 16.46
C ASP A 57 -3.83 -12.29 16.29
N ASN A 58 -3.23 -11.13 16.58
CA ASN A 58 -3.84 -9.81 16.50
C ASN A 58 -3.28 -8.97 15.36
N TYR A 59 -2.87 -9.63 14.27
CA TYR A 59 -2.25 -8.95 13.14
C TYR A 59 -3.22 -7.97 12.49
N ARG A 60 -2.73 -6.77 12.16
CA ARG A 60 -3.54 -5.73 11.56
C ARG A 60 -4.03 -6.13 10.17
N ILE A 61 -5.14 -5.53 9.77
CA ILE A 61 -5.72 -5.72 8.46
C ILE A 61 -4.79 -5.13 7.38
N ARG A 62 -4.26 -5.99 6.50
CA ARG A 62 -3.48 -5.59 5.31
C ARG A 62 -4.30 -5.76 4.04
N ARG A 63 -4.10 -4.86 3.07
CA ARG A 63 -4.71 -4.94 1.74
C ARG A 63 -3.66 -5.12 0.67
N GLU A 64 -4.10 -5.65 -0.47
CA GLU A 64 -3.27 -5.79 -1.65
C GLU A 64 -3.47 -4.63 -2.61
N PHE A 65 -2.52 -4.47 -3.54
CA PHE A 65 -2.45 -3.31 -4.45
C PHE A 65 -3.73 -3.11 -5.27
N SER A 66 -4.42 -4.18 -5.63
CA SER A 66 -5.69 -4.16 -6.35
C SER A 66 -6.85 -3.49 -5.59
N SER A 67 -6.70 -3.29 -4.28
CA SER A 67 -7.67 -2.55 -3.44
C SER A 67 -7.48 -1.03 -3.50
N TYR A 68 -6.45 -0.53 -4.18
CA TYR A 68 -6.11 0.89 -4.23
C TYR A 68 -6.22 1.43 -5.65
N ARG A 69 -6.73 2.66 -5.74
CA ARG A 69 -6.73 3.46 -6.96
C ARG A 69 -5.60 4.47 -6.89
N VAL A 70 -4.80 4.58 -7.95
CA VAL A 70 -3.70 5.53 -8.06
C VAL A 70 -3.97 6.51 -9.19
N ARG A 71 -3.81 7.80 -8.88
CA ARG A 71 -3.79 8.87 -9.88
C ARG A 71 -2.36 9.37 -10.05
N THR A 72 -1.86 9.40 -11.28
CA THR A 72 -0.53 9.94 -11.61
C THR A 72 -0.56 10.55 -13.00
N ASN A 73 0.30 11.54 -13.25
CA ASN A 73 0.51 12.13 -14.57
C ASN A 73 1.82 11.64 -15.23
N ASP A 74 2.58 10.79 -14.55
CA ASP A 74 3.84 10.23 -15.04
C ASP A 74 3.60 8.85 -15.70
N PRO A 75 3.85 8.71 -17.02
CA PRO A 75 3.53 7.48 -17.75
C PRO A 75 4.30 6.24 -17.29
N GLU A 76 5.56 6.41 -16.86
CA GLU A 76 6.40 5.29 -16.42
C GLU A 76 5.94 4.78 -15.04
N THR A 77 5.61 5.70 -14.14
CA THR A 77 4.96 5.38 -12.86
C THR A 77 3.64 4.65 -13.07
N GLU A 78 2.80 5.14 -13.99
CA GLU A 78 1.53 4.49 -14.33
C GLU A 78 1.76 3.05 -14.79
N ARG A 79 2.70 2.84 -15.72
CA ARG A 79 3.06 1.53 -16.25
C ARG A 79 3.49 0.57 -15.14
N ILE A 80 4.45 0.97 -14.30
CA ILE A 80 4.97 0.13 -13.21
C ILE A 80 3.87 -0.21 -12.20
N LEU A 81 3.07 0.78 -11.77
CA LEU A 81 2.01 0.55 -10.80
C LEU A 81 0.91 -0.38 -11.35
N LYS A 82 0.59 -0.24 -12.63
CA LYS A 82 -0.35 -1.15 -13.29
C LYS A 82 0.19 -2.58 -13.34
N GLU A 83 1.47 -2.76 -13.65
CA GLU A 83 2.14 -4.07 -13.64
C GLU A 83 2.22 -4.71 -12.24
N LEU A 84 2.35 -3.88 -11.20
CA LEU A 84 2.26 -4.34 -9.81
C LEU A 84 0.84 -4.76 -9.39
N GLY A 85 -0.19 -4.32 -10.11
CA GLY A 85 -1.59 -4.68 -9.84
C GLY A 85 -2.42 -3.59 -9.16
N PHE A 86 -1.97 -2.33 -9.16
CA PHE A 86 -2.79 -1.19 -8.76
C PHE A 86 -3.88 -0.89 -9.80
N GLN A 87 -4.98 -0.28 -9.34
CA GLN A 87 -5.99 0.27 -10.24
C GLN A 87 -5.59 1.70 -10.63
N ILE A 88 -5.41 1.97 -11.92
CA ILE A 88 -5.09 3.34 -12.38
C ILE A 88 -6.37 4.14 -12.61
N THR A 89 -6.44 5.36 -12.10
CA THR A 89 -7.50 6.33 -12.39
C THR A 89 -6.92 7.61 -12.98
N LYS A 90 -7.71 8.26 -13.85
CA LYS A 90 -7.44 9.61 -14.33
C LYS A 90 -7.89 10.67 -13.33
#